data_AF-A0A6I3GWD7-F1
#
_entry.id   AF-A0A6I3GWD7-F1
#
_cell.length_a   1.000
_cell.length_b   1.000
_cell.length_c   1.000
_cell.angle_alpha   90.00
_cell.angle_beta   90.00
_cell.angle_gamma   90.00
#
_symmetry.space_group_name_H-M   'P 1'
#
loop_
_entity.id
_entity.type
_entity.pdbx_description
1 polymer ?
#
loop_
_entity_poly.entity_id
_entity_poly.type
_entity_poly.pdbx_seq_one_letter_code
_entity_poly.pdbx_strand_id
1 'polypeptide(L)'
;MIRGDGRLNHALLPGEKGPQDQCGVFGVWAPGEEVSKLTYFGLYALQHRGQESAGIATSNGKKLLVYKDMGLVSQVFSESALESLVGHV
;
A
#
# COMPACT_ATOMS: atom_id res chain seq x y z
N MET A 1 8.90 19.59 -10.29
CA MET A 1 7.85 18.56 -10.16
C MET A 1 8.09 17.56 -11.28
N ILE A 2 8.54 16.35 -10.98
CA ILE A 2 8.83 15.32 -12.00
C ILE A 2 7.48 14.81 -12.51
N ARG A 3 7.19 15.02 -13.79
CA ARG A 3 6.02 14.43 -14.45
C ARG A 3 6.44 13.04 -14.94
N GLY A 4 5.62 12.02 -14.65
CA GLY A 4 5.85 10.67 -15.19
C GLY A 4 5.83 10.72 -16.72
N ASP A 5 6.79 10.04 -17.35
CA ASP A 5 7.00 10.03 -18.80
C ASP A 5 6.00 9.17 -19.58
N GLY A 6 5.03 8.56 -18.88
CA GLY A 6 4.00 7.70 -19.46
C GLY A 6 4.52 6.33 -19.93
N ARG A 7 5.79 6.01 -19.68
CA ARG A 7 6.37 4.71 -20.02
C ARG A 7 6.19 3.77 -18.82
N LEU A 8 5.55 2.63 -19.04
CA LEU A 8 5.44 1.56 -18.04
C LEU A 8 6.78 0.81 -17.89
N ASN A 9 7.85 1.52 -17.54
CA ASN A 9 9.15 0.94 -17.27
C ASN A 9 9.59 1.27 -15.82
N HIS A 10 10.54 0.49 -15.31
CA HIS A 10 11.04 0.64 -13.94
C HIS A 10 12.08 1.76 -13.77
N ALA A 11 12.36 2.53 -14.83
CA ALA A 11 13.40 3.56 -14.86
C ALA A 11 12.77 4.95 -14.80
N LEU A 12 12.28 5.33 -13.61
CA LEU A 12 11.68 6.65 -13.37
C LEU A 12 12.72 7.79 -13.43
N LEU A 13 14.00 7.47 -13.19
CA LEU A 13 15.11 8.42 -13.22
C LEU A 13 16.32 7.82 -13.96
N PRO A 14 16.91 8.52 -14.95
CA PRO A 14 18.12 8.07 -15.64
C PRO A 14 19.29 7.93 -14.64
N GLY A 15 19.82 6.71 -14.50
CA GLY A 15 20.97 6.41 -13.64
C GLY A 15 20.63 5.86 -12.25
N GLU A 16 19.36 5.80 -11.86
CA GLU A 16 18.95 5.12 -10.63
C GLU A 16 18.65 3.64 -10.89
N LYS A 17 19.14 2.76 -10.01
CA LYS A 17 18.72 1.36 -9.99
C LYS A 17 17.30 1.30 -9.44
N GLY A 18 16.39 0.62 -10.15
CA GLY A 18 15.05 0.35 -9.65
C GLY A 18 15.08 -0.45 -8.34
N PRO A 19 13.95 -0.50 -7.59
CA PRO A 19 13.85 -1.25 -6.34
C PRO A 19 14.37 -2.69 -6.52
N GLN A 20 15.36 -3.06 -5.71
CA GLN A 20 16.04 -4.36 -5.80
C GLN A 20 15.36 -5.42 -4.93
N ASP A 21 14.69 -4.98 -3.87
CA ASP A 21 13.99 -5.84 -2.93
C ASP A 21 12.64 -6.26 -3.51
N GLN A 22 12.30 -7.53 -3.33
CA GLN A 22 10.93 -7.98 -3.59
C GLN A 22 10.06 -7.36 -2.50
N CYS A 23 9.22 -6.41 -2.89
CA CYS A 23 8.18 -5.81 -2.06
C CYS A 23 6.91 -5.71 -2.91
N GLY A 24 5.76 -5.95 -2.32
CA GLY A 24 4.45 -5.76 -2.95
C GLY A 24 3.90 -4.37 -2.65
N VAL A 25 3.36 -3.70 -3.67
CA VAL A 25 2.63 -2.43 -3.49
C VAL A 25 1.22 -2.61 -4.05
N PHE A 26 0.23 -2.18 -3.29
CA PHE A 26 -1.17 -2.13 -3.70
C PHE A 26 -1.74 -0.75 -3.36
N GLY A 27 -2.52 -0.17 -4.26
CA GLY A 27 -3.21 1.09 -4.07
C GLY A 27 -4.60 1.02 -4.67
N VAL A 28 -5.58 1.58 -3.96
CA VAL A 28 -6.98 1.60 -4.39
C VAL A 28 -7.58 2.98 -4.12
N TRP A 29 -8.33 3.47 -5.09
CA TRP A 29 -9.18 4.64 -4.95
C TRP A 29 -10.60 4.21 -5.28
N ALA A 30 -11.46 4.16 -4.27
CA ALA A 30 -12.83 3.69 -4.39
C ALA A 30 -13.73 4.48 -3.43
N PRO A 31 -14.23 5.65 -3.85
CA PRO A 31 -15.12 6.46 -3.02
C PRO A 31 -16.37 5.68 -2.59
N GLY A 32 -16.65 5.67 -1.28
CA GLY A 32 -17.81 4.97 -0.71
C GLY A 32 -17.56 3.51 -0.30
N GLU A 33 -16.38 2.97 -0.61
CA GLU A 33 -16.01 1.58 -0.26
C GLU A 33 -15.04 1.52 0.94
N GLU A 34 -14.93 0.34 1.55
CA GLU A 34 -13.95 0.07 2.62
C GLU A 34 -12.53 -0.12 2.06
N VAL A 35 -11.89 0.99 1.66
CA VAL A 35 -10.56 1.00 1.03
C VAL A 35 -9.48 0.31 1.87
N SER A 36 -9.57 0.31 3.20
CA SER A 36 -8.64 -0.39 4.08
C SER A 36 -8.70 -1.91 3.89
N LYS A 37 -9.91 -2.49 3.81
CA LYS A 37 -10.11 -3.93 3.57
C LYS A 37 -9.73 -4.34 2.16
N LEU A 38 -10.08 -3.52 1.16
CA LEU A 38 -9.65 -3.76 -0.23
C LEU A 38 -8.12 -3.76 -0.32
N THR A 39 -7.46 -2.83 0.37
CA THR A 39 -6.00 -2.78 0.44
C THR A 39 -5.43 -4.00 1.14
N TYR A 40 -6.01 -4.42 2.27
CA TYR A 40 -5.62 -5.64 2.96
C TYR A 40 -5.66 -6.86 2.05
N PHE A 41 -6.76 -7.10 1.31
CA PHE A 41 -6.85 -8.24 0.41
C PHE A 41 -5.85 -8.16 -0.75
N GLY A 42 -5.62 -6.96 -1.29
CA GLY A 42 -4.60 -6.72 -2.31
C GLY A 42 -3.19 -7.06 -1.81
N LEU A 43 -2.84 -6.61 -0.61
CA LEU A 43 -1.55 -6.93 0.02
C LEU A 43 -1.44 -8.42 0.37
N TYR A 44 -2.52 -9.03 0.85
CA TYR A 44 -2.56 -10.46 1.15
C TYR A 44 -2.29 -11.30 -0.11
N ALA A 45 -2.89 -10.95 -1.25
CA ALA A 45 -2.60 -11.59 -2.53
C ALA A 45 -1.14 -11.41 -2.97
N LEU A 46 -0.50 -10.30 -2.58
CA LEU A 46 0.90 -9.99 -2.86
C LEU A 46 1.88 -10.47 -1.77
N GLN A 47 1.44 -11.19 -0.74
CA GLN A 47 2.28 -11.62 0.39
C GLN A 47 3.53 -12.41 -0.06
N HIS A 48 3.45 -13.14 -1.17
CA HIS A 48 4.58 -13.87 -1.74
C HIS A 48 5.73 -12.96 -2.20
N ARG A 49 5.49 -11.66 -2.36
CA ARG A 49 6.51 -10.67 -2.72
C ARG A 49 7.26 -10.10 -1.52
N GLY A 50 6.85 -10.37 -0.29
CA GLY A 50 7.55 -9.87 0.90
C GLY A 50 6.86 -10.34 2.18
N GLN A 51 7.63 -10.83 3.16
CA GLN A 51 7.09 -11.48 4.37
C GLN A 51 7.59 -10.85 5.68
N GLU A 52 8.39 -9.78 5.59
CA GLU A 52 9.06 -9.18 6.74
C GLU A 52 8.18 -8.18 7.49
N SER A 53 7.40 -7.38 6.76
CA SER A 53 6.51 -6.36 7.32
C SER A 53 5.35 -6.04 6.38
N ALA A 54 4.32 -5.40 6.91
CA ALA A 54 3.20 -4.89 6.12
C ALA A 54 2.74 -3.53 6.64
N GLY A 55 2.15 -2.72 5.75
CA GLY A 55 1.68 -1.38 6.09
C GLY A 55 0.53 -0.93 5.18
N ILE A 56 -0.45 -0.25 5.77
CA ILE A 56 -1.57 0.39 5.08
C ILE A 56 -1.60 1.86 5.49
N ALA A 57 -1.75 2.73 4.50
CA ALA A 57 -2.02 4.15 4.70
C ALA A 57 -3.33 4.50 4.01
N THR A 58 -4.23 5.19 4.72
CA THR A 58 -5.48 5.72 4.18
C THR A 58 -5.57 7.23 4.40
N SER A 59 -6.26 7.94 3.51
CA SER A 59 -6.46 9.38 3.62
C SER A 59 -7.93 9.71 3.72
N ASN A 60 -8.30 10.69 4.53
CA ASN A 60 -9.63 11.30 4.45
C ASN A 60 -9.64 12.62 3.64
N GLY A 61 -8.59 12.87 2.87
CA GLY A 61 -8.37 14.13 2.13
C GLY A 61 -7.84 15.28 2.98
N LYS A 62 -7.83 15.14 4.32
CA LYS A 62 -7.26 16.14 5.25
C LYS A 62 -6.10 15.58 6.08
N LYS A 63 -6.13 14.29 6.38
CA LYS A 63 -5.14 13.59 7.19
C LYS A 63 -4.85 12.22 6.57
N LEU A 64 -3.60 11.79 6.75
CA LEU A 64 -3.17 10.43 6.47
C LEU A 64 -3.14 9.64 7.78
N LEU A 65 -3.78 8.48 7.79
CA LEU A 65 -3.68 7.48 8.84
C LEU A 65 -2.78 6.37 8.32
N VAL A 66 -1.81 5.96 9.12
CA VAL A 66 -0.84 4.93 8.74
C VAL A 66 -0.77 3.90 9.86
N TYR A 67 -0.92 2.64 9.52
CA TYR A 67 -0.64 1.53 10.40
C TYR A 67 0.32 0.57 9.71
N LYS A 68 1.39 0.19 10.41
CA LYS A 68 2.42 -0.71 9.91
C LYS A 68 3.06 -1.45 11.06
N ASP A 69 3.44 -2.70 10.83
CA ASP A 69 4.19 -3.50 11.79
C ASP A 69 4.98 -4.60 11.07
N MET A 70 5.85 -5.27 11.81
CA MET A 70 6.58 -6.46 11.35
C MET A 70 5.66 -7.68 11.30
N GLY A 71 5.91 -8.58 10.35
CA GLY A 71 5.17 -9.82 10.16
C GLY A 71 4.31 -9.86 8.90
N LEU A 72 3.55 -10.95 8.78
CA LEU A 72 2.66 -11.19 7.64
C LEU A 72 1.46 -10.23 7.67
N VAL A 73 0.87 -9.94 6.52
CA VAL A 73 -0.31 -9.08 6.36
C VAL A 73 -1.43 -9.50 7.32
N SER A 74 -1.73 -10.80 7.43
CA SER A 74 -2.77 -11.31 8.34
C SER A 74 -2.42 -11.26 9.82
N GLN A 75 -1.15 -11.06 10.17
CA GLN A 75 -0.70 -10.89 11.55
C GLN A 75 -0.69 -9.41 11.96
N VAL A 76 -0.34 -8.54 11.01
CA VAL A 76 -0.29 -7.09 11.23
C VAL A 76 -1.69 -6.51 11.34
N PHE A 77 -2.65 -6.92 10.52
CA PHE A 77 -3.98 -6.30 10.49
C PHE A 77 -5.07 -7.17 11.11
N SER A 78 -5.59 -6.75 12.26
CA SER A 78 -6.86 -7.24 12.81
C SER A 78 -8.05 -6.50 12.19
N GLU A 79 -9.25 -7.07 12.32
CA GLU A 79 -10.50 -6.40 11.87
C GLU A 79 -10.64 -5.01 12.51
N SER A 80 -10.40 -4.91 13.83
CA SER A 80 -10.43 -3.64 14.55
C SER A 80 -9.41 -2.61 14.05
N ALA A 81 -8.22 -3.05 13.63
CA ALA A 81 -7.22 -2.17 13.05
C ALA A 81 -7.69 -1.64 11.68
N LEU A 82 -8.26 -2.52 10.84
CA LEU A 82 -8.80 -2.15 9.52
C LEU A 82 -9.98 -1.19 9.61
N GLU A 83 -10.87 -1.38 10.59
CA GLU A 83 -11.99 -0.47 10.89
C GLU A 83 -11.51 0.92 11.33
N SER A 84 -10.37 1.00 12.03
CA SER A 84 -9.79 2.27 12.45
C SER A 84 -9.15 3.06 11.30
N LEU A 85 -8.80 2.39 10.20
CA LEU A 85 -8.14 2.97 9.03
C LEU A 85 -9.14 3.55 8.03
N VAL A 86 -10.06 4.40 8.50
CA VAL A 86 -11.09 5.02 7.64
C VAL A 86 -10.46 5.92 6.57
N GLY A 87 -10.63 5.55 5.30
CA GLY A 87 -10.22 6.32 4.14
C GLY A 87 -11.42 6.86 3.36
N HIS A 88 -11.28 8.08 2.84
CA HIS A 88 -12.23 8.74 1.93
C HIS A 88 -11.59 9.09 0.59
N VAL A 89 -10.25 9.22 0.54
CA VAL A 89 -9.46 9.66 -0.62
C VAL A 89 -8.28 8.73 -0.83
#